data_AF-A0A8I0BWQ5-F1
#
_entry.id   AF-A0A8I0BWQ5-F1
#
_cell.length_a   1.000
_cell.length_b   1.000
_cell.length_c   1.000
_cell.angle_alpha   90.00
_cell.angle_beta   90.00
_cell.angle_gamma   90.00
#
_symmetry.space_group_name_H-M   'P 1'
#
loop_
_entity.id
_entity.type
_entity.pdbx_description
1 polymer ?
#
loop_
_entity_poly.entity_id
_entity_poly.type
_entity_poly.pdbx_seq_one_letter_code
_entity_poly.pdbx_strand_id
1 'polypeptide(L)'
;MRVDIHTHVFTIHSILSREAIRIITQRLEDTGFVPDVLAEAIGSLLHDQLERPEYLDEGRLLRKLLQKLTGIDSFNELLEKQFSNDLISIQLGEDLDDLAVDALSDIITRVLDAYPGGGVPWKILDVIEALRLSMQATITDVANDLLRHMDDDGVIVSLMMDIFAAPESASDRKRHMSQIDGAAEAALQRPGRILPFFGVHPERPGHLEELKNAVENKGFVGVKLDLSLGDSVDSEEMRLVYEYSIEEDLPVLLHCGHGGFYRSEDQVQLCDPAQWTRRTCSRSAQTSSMSRPSSRIV
;
A
#
# COMPACT_ATOMS: atom_id res chain seq x y z
N MET A 1 -22.60 -13.97 5.38
CA MET A 1 -21.23 -13.44 5.54
C MET A 1 -21.29 -11.95 5.24
N ARG A 2 -20.98 -11.10 6.23
CA ARG A 2 -20.88 -9.66 6.04
C ARG A 2 -19.42 -9.32 5.78
N VAL A 3 -19.13 -8.77 4.61
CA VAL A 3 -17.79 -8.25 4.32
C VAL A 3 -17.77 -6.81 4.82
N ASP A 4 -16.94 -6.56 5.82
CA ASP A 4 -16.88 -5.26 6.50
C ASP A 4 -15.88 -4.35 5.80
N ILE A 5 -14.70 -4.89 5.47
CA ILE A 5 -13.66 -4.15 4.77
C ILE A 5 -12.96 -4.99 3.70
N HIS A 6 -12.45 -4.28 2.71
CA HIS A 6 -11.49 -4.76 1.72
C HIS A 6 -10.31 -3.81 1.81
N THR A 7 -9.17 -4.28 2.29
CA THR A 7 -8.02 -3.42 2.55
C THR A 7 -6.72 -4.16 2.36
N HIS A 8 -5.65 -3.41 2.12
CA HIS A 8 -4.31 -3.97 2.21
C HIS A 8 -4.01 -4.33 3.67
N VAL A 9 -3.56 -5.56 3.90
CA VAL A 9 -3.10 -6.04 5.21
C VAL A 9 -1.68 -6.53 5.05
N PHE A 10 -0.73 -5.73 5.50
CA PHE A 10 0.70 -6.00 5.40
C PHE A 10 1.41 -5.45 6.63
N THR A 11 2.61 -5.96 6.89
CA THR A 11 3.58 -5.21 7.69
C THR A 11 4.45 -4.39 6.76
N ILE A 12 4.97 -3.25 7.21
CA ILE A 12 5.88 -2.44 6.41
C ILE A 12 7.04 -3.32 5.95
N HIS A 13 7.57 -4.18 6.83
CA HIS A 13 8.68 -5.07 6.52
C HIS A 13 8.36 -6.12 5.43
N SER A 14 7.09 -6.48 5.22
CA SER A 14 6.71 -7.41 4.15
C SER A 14 6.61 -6.75 2.77
N ILE A 15 6.59 -5.41 2.70
CA ILE A 15 6.51 -4.66 1.44
C ILE A 15 7.72 -3.74 1.20
N LEU A 16 8.54 -3.49 2.22
CA LEU A 16 9.54 -2.42 2.20
C LEU A 16 10.67 -2.72 1.22
N SER A 17 10.62 -2.06 0.06
CA SER A 17 11.67 -2.01 -0.95
C SER A 17 11.98 -0.56 -1.28
N ARG A 18 13.05 -0.30 -2.05
CA ARG A 18 13.32 1.07 -2.54
C ARG A 18 12.14 1.61 -3.37
N GLU A 19 11.50 0.75 -4.15
CA GLU A 19 10.33 1.14 -4.94
C GLU A 19 9.11 1.42 -4.06
N ALA A 20 8.89 0.62 -3.01
CA ALA A 20 7.80 0.88 -2.07
C ALA A 20 7.98 2.23 -1.34
N ILE A 21 9.20 2.53 -0.89
CA ILE A 21 9.50 3.83 -0.27
C ILE A 21 9.21 4.96 -1.25
N ARG A 22 9.72 4.86 -2.49
CA ARG A 22 9.48 5.85 -3.54
C ARG A 22 7.99 6.10 -3.79
N ILE A 23 7.19 5.03 -3.88
CA ILE A 23 5.74 5.12 -4.12
C ILE A 23 5.01 5.73 -2.92
N ILE A 24 5.41 5.36 -1.70
CA ILE A 24 4.82 5.90 -0.46
C ILE A 24 5.14 7.41 -0.35
N THR A 25 6.40 7.81 -0.52
CA THR A 25 6.81 9.22 -0.40
C THR A 25 6.19 10.06 -1.50
N GLN A 26 6.22 9.57 -2.75
CA GLN A 26 5.56 10.23 -3.88
C GLN A 26 4.07 10.47 -3.59
N ARG A 27 3.37 9.47 -3.03
CA ARG A 27 1.94 9.63 -2.69
C ARG A 27 1.72 10.74 -1.66
N LEU A 28 2.58 10.80 -0.64
CA LEU A 28 2.47 11.81 0.42
C LEU A 28 2.70 13.23 -0.13
N GLU A 29 3.67 13.37 -1.05
CA GLU A 29 4.05 14.63 -1.69
C GLU A 29 3.02 15.09 -2.74
N ASP A 30 2.74 14.27 -3.77
CA ASP A 30 1.93 14.64 -4.94
C ASP A 30 0.49 15.07 -4.57
N THR A 31 -0.03 14.53 -3.47
CA THR A 31 -1.40 14.82 -3.03
C THR A 31 -1.49 16.02 -2.09
N GLY A 32 -0.35 16.55 -1.62
CA GLY A 32 -0.31 17.48 -0.50
C GLY A 32 -1.06 16.92 0.72
N PHE A 33 -1.03 15.60 0.91
CA PHE A 33 -1.79 14.96 1.99
C PHE A 33 -1.22 15.34 3.36
N VAL A 34 0.10 15.48 3.41
CA VAL A 34 0.87 15.95 4.55
C VAL A 34 1.84 17.04 4.10
N PRO A 35 2.39 17.85 5.03
CA PRO A 35 3.48 18.77 4.69
C PRO A 35 4.70 18.04 4.12
N ASP A 36 5.40 18.65 3.16
CA ASP A 36 6.58 18.06 2.50
C ASP A 36 7.64 17.59 3.51
N VAL A 37 7.86 18.37 4.58
CA VAL A 37 8.81 18.00 5.65
C VAL A 37 8.42 16.72 6.38
N LEU A 38 7.12 16.43 6.51
CA LEU A 38 6.65 15.18 7.08
C LEU A 38 6.82 14.02 6.09
N ALA A 39 6.56 14.24 4.80
CA ALA A 39 6.81 13.23 3.76
C ALA A 39 8.30 12.85 3.70
N GLU A 40 9.20 13.84 3.76
CA GLU A 40 10.66 13.66 3.81
C GLU A 40 11.08 12.88 5.07
N ALA A 41 10.56 13.27 6.24
CA ALA A 41 10.87 12.58 7.50
C ALA A 41 10.42 11.12 7.50
N ILE A 42 9.23 10.83 6.95
CA ILE A 42 8.72 9.46 6.78
C ILE A 42 9.61 8.69 5.80
N GLY A 43 9.95 9.28 4.65
CA GLY A 43 10.87 8.65 3.69
C GLY A 43 12.20 8.27 4.31
N SER A 44 12.80 9.17 5.09
CA SER A 44 14.05 8.92 5.82
C SER A 44 13.90 7.80 6.85
N LEU A 45 12.80 7.78 7.61
CA LEU A 45 12.50 6.73 8.58
C LEU A 45 12.36 5.36 7.89
N LEU A 46 11.64 5.30 6.77
CA LEU A 46 11.45 4.07 6.01
C LEU A 46 12.76 3.57 5.39
N HIS A 47 13.66 4.47 4.98
CA HIS A 47 15.01 4.11 4.55
C HIS A 47 15.82 3.48 5.68
N ASP A 48 15.78 4.06 6.89
CA ASP A 48 16.44 3.45 8.06
C ASP A 48 15.87 2.04 8.33
N GLN A 49 14.55 1.86 8.27
CA GLN A 49 13.92 0.54 8.45
C GLN A 49 14.29 -0.46 7.35
N LEU A 50 14.54 0.00 6.13
CA LEU A 50 14.96 -0.86 5.02
C LEU A 50 16.37 -1.41 5.27
N GLU A 51 17.27 -0.58 5.82
CA GLU A 51 18.67 -0.93 6.08
C GLU A 51 18.85 -1.66 7.42
N ARG A 52 18.12 -1.24 8.44
CA ARG A 52 18.19 -1.76 9.82
C ARG A 52 16.77 -1.91 10.38
N PRO A 53 16.07 -3.00 10.02
CA PRO A 53 14.74 -3.26 10.54
C PRO A 53 14.72 -3.33 12.06
N GLU A 54 13.83 -2.60 12.70
CA GLU A 54 13.60 -2.61 14.13
C GLU A 54 12.10 -2.55 14.43
N TYR A 55 11.69 -3.12 15.56
CA TYR A 55 10.32 -2.96 16.03
C TYR A 55 10.13 -1.56 16.61
N LEU A 56 9.16 -0.83 16.05
CA LEU A 56 8.77 0.51 16.50
C LEU A 56 7.40 0.44 17.18
N ASP A 57 7.39 0.49 18.51
CA ASP A 57 6.18 0.89 19.23
C ASP A 57 5.86 2.37 18.95
N GLU A 58 4.65 2.80 19.32
CA GLU A 58 4.16 4.16 19.05
C GLU A 58 5.10 5.24 19.59
N GLY A 59 5.60 5.09 20.82
CA GLY A 59 6.52 6.05 21.40
C GLY A 59 7.83 6.14 20.62
N ARG A 60 8.43 5.00 20.24
CA ARG A 60 9.65 4.96 19.43
C ARG A 60 9.44 5.52 18.03
N LEU A 61 8.29 5.22 17.41
CA LEU A 61 7.91 5.74 16.10
C LEU A 61 7.85 7.27 16.13
N LEU A 62 7.11 7.85 17.09
CA LEU A 62 6.97 9.29 17.23
C LEU A 62 8.30 9.97 17.56
N ARG A 63 9.12 9.40 18.46
CA ARG A 63 10.46 9.94 18.77
C ARG A 63 11.35 9.98 17.55
N LYS A 64 11.44 8.89 16.78
CA LYS A 64 12.25 8.84 15.56
C LYS A 64 11.72 9.79 14.50
N LEU A 65 10.41 9.88 14.33
CA LEU A 65 9.80 10.81 13.39
C LEU A 65 10.13 12.26 13.75
N LEU A 66 10.03 12.61 15.03
CA LEU A 66 10.41 13.94 15.52
C LEU A 66 11.91 14.21 15.34
N GLN A 67 12.78 13.23 15.63
CA GLN A 67 14.22 13.32 15.35
C GLN A 67 14.50 13.60 13.87
N LYS A 68 13.81 12.91 12.95
CA LYS A 68 13.92 13.16 11.51
C LYS A 68 13.44 14.57 11.14
N LEU A 69 12.31 15.01 11.67
CA LEU A 69 11.77 16.36 11.46
C LEU A 69 12.75 17.44 11.95
N THR A 70 13.30 17.30 13.16
CA THR A 70 14.31 18.24 13.70
C THR A 70 15.65 18.20 12.95
N GLY A 71 15.86 17.24 12.07
CA GLY A 71 17.00 17.21 11.14
C GLY A 71 16.80 18.06 9.89
N ILE A 72 15.59 18.58 9.66
CA ILE A 72 15.24 19.36 8.47
C ILE A 72 15.28 20.87 8.80
N ASP A 73 16.10 21.62 8.09
CA ASP A 73 16.34 23.05 8.35
C ASP A 73 15.05 23.89 8.29
N SER A 74 14.19 23.65 7.31
CA SER A 74 12.91 24.38 7.16
C SER A 74 11.93 24.12 8.30
N PHE A 75 11.96 22.93 8.89
CA PHE A 75 11.17 22.58 10.07
C PHE A 75 11.71 23.29 11.32
N ASN A 76 13.03 23.32 11.52
CA ASN A 76 13.67 24.04 12.62
C ASN A 76 13.41 25.56 12.55
N GLU A 77 13.49 26.15 11.35
CA GLU A 77 13.14 27.57 11.17
C GLU A 77 11.70 27.87 11.56
N LEU A 78 10.76 26.96 11.25
CA LEU A 78 9.36 27.11 11.64
C LEU A 78 9.22 26.98 13.16
N LEU A 79 9.85 25.96 13.74
CA LEU A 79 9.86 25.74 15.18
C LEU A 79 10.33 27.00 15.92
N GLU A 80 11.44 27.60 15.50
CA GLU A 80 11.99 28.81 16.12
C GLU A 80 11.07 30.02 15.96
N LYS A 81 10.49 30.22 14.77
CA LYS A 81 9.59 31.36 14.49
C LYS A 81 8.29 31.28 15.28
N GLN A 82 7.78 30.06 15.47
CA GLN A 82 6.45 29.86 16.03
C GLN A 82 6.47 29.63 17.53
N PHE A 83 7.55 29.05 18.05
CA PHE A 83 7.68 28.66 19.47
C PHE A 83 8.80 29.41 20.19
N SER A 84 9.19 30.59 19.73
CA SER A 84 10.28 31.42 20.29
C SER A 84 10.08 31.77 21.79
N ASN A 85 8.87 31.58 22.33
CA ASN A 85 8.52 31.79 23.74
C ASN A 85 7.71 30.63 24.35
N ASP A 86 7.56 29.49 23.66
CA ASP A 86 6.64 28.42 24.07
C ASP A 86 7.36 27.26 24.75
N LEU A 87 6.63 26.59 25.65
CA LEU A 87 7.04 25.37 26.38
C LEU A 87 7.57 24.24 25.48
N ILE A 88 7.19 24.22 24.20
CA ILE A 88 7.64 23.20 23.23
C ILE A 88 9.16 23.31 22.97
N SER A 89 9.71 24.53 22.92
CA SER A 89 11.16 24.73 22.79
C SER A 89 11.93 24.23 24.01
N ILE A 90 11.31 24.31 25.19
CA ILE A 90 11.84 23.78 26.46
C ILE A 90 11.73 22.24 26.46
N GLN A 91 10.61 21.67 26.00
CA GLN A 91 10.38 20.23 25.89
C GLN A 91 11.27 19.55 24.84
N LEU A 92 11.59 20.22 23.73
CA LEU A 92 12.53 19.73 22.73
C LEU A 92 14.00 19.90 23.16
N GLY A 93 14.26 20.76 24.15
CA GLY A 93 15.56 20.90 24.82
C GLY A 93 15.77 19.91 25.97
N GLU A 94 14.72 19.25 26.43
CA GLU A 94 14.78 18.06 27.29
C GLU A 94 15.11 16.81 26.45
N ASP A 95 15.63 15.75 27.07
CA ASP A 95 15.90 14.51 26.36
C ASP A 95 14.58 14.00 25.76
N LEU A 96 14.53 13.83 24.42
CA LEU A 96 13.35 13.35 23.73
C LEU A 96 12.86 12.03 24.31
N ASP A 97 13.72 11.26 24.97
CA ASP A 97 13.41 10.00 25.64
C ASP A 97 12.52 10.15 26.90
N ASP A 98 12.47 11.33 27.51
CA ASP A 98 11.70 11.59 28.74
C ASP A 98 10.25 12.04 28.47
N LEU A 99 9.91 12.37 27.22
CA LEU A 99 8.56 12.81 26.85
C LEU A 99 7.54 11.66 26.81
N ALA A 100 6.31 11.94 27.24
CA ALA A 100 5.18 11.04 27.08
C ALA A 100 4.71 10.97 25.60
N VAL A 101 4.11 9.85 25.20
CA VAL A 101 3.62 9.61 23.82
C VAL A 101 2.64 10.70 23.38
N ASP A 102 1.66 11.04 24.22
CA ASP A 102 0.68 12.09 23.94
C ASP A 102 1.35 13.45 23.70
N ALA A 103 2.40 13.77 24.46
CA ALA A 103 3.15 15.02 24.28
C ALA A 103 3.91 15.05 22.95
N LEU A 104 4.51 13.93 22.54
CA LEU A 104 5.19 13.82 21.24
C LEU A 104 4.19 14.01 20.08
N SER A 105 3.03 13.37 20.17
CA SER A 105 1.96 13.47 19.17
C SER A 105 1.42 14.89 19.06
N ASP A 106 1.19 15.55 20.20
CA ASP A 106 0.73 16.93 20.26
C ASP A 106 1.75 17.91 19.66
N ILE A 107 3.05 17.72 19.93
CA ILE A 107 4.12 18.53 19.34
C ILE A 107 4.12 18.39 17.82
N ILE A 108 4.16 17.15 17.32
CA ILE A 108 4.20 16.88 15.87
C ILE A 108 2.99 17.51 15.19
N THR A 109 1.79 17.29 15.73
CA THR A 109 0.55 17.80 15.12
C THR A 109 0.51 19.32 15.11
N ARG A 110 0.82 19.98 16.25
CA ARG A 110 0.77 21.45 16.35
C ARG A 110 1.77 22.16 15.43
N VAL A 111 2.98 21.62 15.31
CA VAL A 111 4.02 22.23 14.48
C VAL A 111 3.65 22.07 13.00
N LEU A 112 3.18 20.88 12.62
CA LEU A 112 2.81 20.58 11.24
C LEU A 112 1.51 21.29 10.80
N ASP A 113 0.55 21.50 11.70
CA ASP A 113 -0.67 22.28 11.44
C ASP A 113 -0.39 23.72 11.04
N ALA A 114 0.71 24.27 11.52
CA ALA A 114 1.12 25.64 11.25
C ALA A 114 2.14 25.77 10.12
N TYR A 115 2.61 24.64 9.57
CA TYR A 115 3.48 24.63 8.43
C TYR A 115 2.72 25.16 7.18
N PRO A 116 3.29 26.10 6.41
CA PRO A 116 2.64 26.58 5.18
C PRO A 116 2.42 25.44 4.19
N GLY A 117 1.16 25.24 3.74
CA GLY A 117 0.79 24.03 2.98
C GLY A 117 0.35 22.86 3.88
N GLY A 118 0.15 23.13 5.18
CA GLY A 118 -0.25 22.19 6.23
C GLY A 118 -1.32 21.20 5.80
N GLY A 119 -0.99 19.91 5.86
CA GLY A 119 -1.98 18.84 5.86
C GLY A 119 -2.99 19.09 6.99
N VAL A 120 -4.25 18.74 6.78
CA VAL A 120 -5.28 18.90 7.83
C VAL A 120 -4.90 17.97 9.02
N PRO A 121 -4.96 18.40 10.30
CA PRO A 121 -4.41 17.65 11.45
C PRO A 121 -4.80 16.17 11.49
N TRP A 122 -6.04 15.84 11.15
CA TRP A 122 -6.52 14.45 11.09
C TRP A 122 -5.74 13.55 10.12
N LYS A 123 -5.13 14.10 9.05
CA LYS A 123 -4.40 13.38 8.01
C LYS A 123 -3.02 13.00 8.52
N ILE A 124 -2.41 13.88 9.31
CA ILE A 124 -1.14 13.61 9.99
C ILE A 124 -1.34 12.43 10.94
N LEU A 125 -2.40 12.48 11.75
CA LEU A 125 -2.77 11.38 12.65
C LEU A 125 -3.08 10.10 11.88
N ASP A 126 -3.81 10.17 10.76
CA ASP A 126 -4.08 9.01 9.90
C ASP A 126 -2.80 8.36 9.35
N VAL A 127 -1.80 9.17 8.94
CA VAL A 127 -0.51 8.62 8.45
C VAL A 127 0.29 7.98 9.59
N ILE A 128 0.34 8.63 10.75
CA ILE A 128 1.02 8.08 11.93
C ILE A 128 0.35 6.77 12.34
N GLU A 129 -0.98 6.72 12.34
CA GLU A 129 -1.74 5.51 12.67
C GLU A 129 -1.51 4.41 11.63
N ALA A 130 -1.51 4.74 10.33
CA ALA A 130 -1.19 3.77 9.28
C ALA A 130 0.24 3.21 9.42
N LEU A 131 1.21 4.04 9.80
CA LEU A 131 2.58 3.59 10.12
C LEU A 131 2.58 2.70 11.36
N ARG A 132 1.93 3.08 12.44
CA ARG A 132 1.83 2.29 13.69
C ARG A 132 1.21 0.91 13.44
N LEU A 133 0.13 0.86 12.65
CA LEU A 133 -0.53 -0.38 12.26
C LEU A 133 0.34 -1.23 11.33
N SER A 134 1.02 -0.65 10.35
CA SER A 134 1.90 -1.42 9.47
C SER A 134 3.22 -1.85 10.14
N MET A 135 3.62 -1.24 11.25
CA MET A 135 4.83 -1.60 12.01
C MET A 135 4.62 -2.79 12.97
N GLN A 136 3.44 -3.40 13.01
CA GLN A 136 3.22 -4.60 13.82
C GLN A 136 4.16 -5.74 13.39
N ALA A 137 4.44 -6.65 14.33
CA ALA A 137 5.41 -7.72 14.12
C ALA A 137 5.00 -8.70 13.00
N THR A 138 3.70 -8.97 12.87
CA THR A 138 3.16 -9.92 11.87
C THR A 138 1.91 -9.37 11.17
N ILE A 139 1.63 -9.88 9.96
CA ILE A 139 0.38 -9.58 9.24
C ILE A 139 -0.84 -10.01 10.06
N THR A 140 -0.71 -11.08 10.83
CA THR A 140 -1.76 -11.53 11.77
C THR A 140 -2.04 -10.50 12.86
N ASP A 141 -1.02 -9.81 13.38
CA ASP A 141 -1.20 -8.75 14.38
C ASP A 141 -1.92 -7.54 13.78
N VAL A 142 -1.57 -7.14 12.55
CA VAL A 142 -2.30 -6.10 11.80
C VAL A 142 -3.75 -6.48 11.62
N ALA A 143 -4.02 -7.71 11.16
CA ALA A 143 -5.37 -8.18 10.95
C ALA A 143 -6.18 -8.28 12.24
N ASN A 144 -5.55 -8.72 13.34
CA ASN A 144 -6.18 -8.76 14.65
C ASN A 144 -6.56 -7.37 15.14
N ASP A 145 -5.72 -6.37 14.91
CA ASP A 145 -6.04 -4.99 15.27
C ASP A 145 -7.26 -4.48 14.50
N LEU A 146 -7.29 -4.68 13.18
CA LEU A 146 -8.45 -4.36 12.34
C LEU A 146 -9.74 -5.07 12.80
N LEU A 147 -9.66 -6.36 13.12
CA LEU A 147 -10.81 -7.15 13.59
C LEU A 147 -11.36 -6.66 14.93
N ARG A 148 -10.56 -6.03 15.81
CA ARG A 148 -11.05 -5.47 17.09
C ARG A 148 -12.06 -4.34 16.89
N HIS A 149 -12.06 -3.71 15.73
CA HIS A 149 -12.98 -2.64 15.36
C HIS A 149 -14.22 -3.15 14.62
N MET A 150 -14.39 -4.47 14.50
CA MET A 150 -15.50 -5.10 13.78
C MET A 150 -16.38 -5.93 14.71
N ASP A 151 -17.59 -6.21 14.25
CA ASP A 151 -18.49 -7.17 14.89
C ASP A 151 -17.91 -8.60 14.82
N ASP A 152 -18.45 -9.50 15.64
CA ASP A 152 -18.01 -10.91 15.73
C ASP A 152 -18.16 -11.69 14.41
N ASP A 153 -18.99 -11.21 13.47
CA ASP A 153 -19.19 -11.80 12.14
C ASP A 153 -18.52 -11.02 11.00
N GLY A 154 -17.80 -9.94 11.31
CA GLY A 154 -17.24 -9.03 10.30
C GLY A 154 -16.02 -9.62 9.58
N VAL A 155 -16.02 -9.59 8.25
CA VAL A 155 -14.97 -10.23 7.43
C VAL A 155 -14.05 -9.20 6.77
N ILE A 156 -12.75 -9.48 6.76
CA ILE A 156 -11.71 -8.75 6.05
C ILE A 156 -11.39 -9.48 4.74
N VAL A 157 -11.57 -8.79 3.61
CA VAL A 157 -10.90 -9.18 2.37
C VAL A 157 -9.51 -8.55 2.37
N SER A 158 -8.50 -9.38 2.62
CA SER A 158 -7.11 -8.96 2.76
C SER A 158 -6.44 -8.90 1.39
N LEU A 159 -6.03 -7.72 0.98
CA LEU A 159 -5.46 -7.45 -0.34
C LEU A 159 -3.94 -7.40 -0.26
N MET A 160 -3.26 -8.44 -0.76
CA MET A 160 -1.81 -8.40 -0.90
C MET A 160 -1.40 -7.26 -1.84
N MET A 161 -0.30 -6.57 -1.53
CA MET A 161 0.23 -5.49 -2.35
C MET A 161 1.53 -5.94 -3.02
N ASP A 162 1.50 -6.17 -4.33
CA ASP A 162 2.66 -6.65 -5.11
C ASP A 162 3.44 -5.47 -5.73
N ILE A 163 4.22 -4.77 -4.90
CA ILE A 163 5.13 -3.73 -5.38
C ILE A 163 6.37 -4.38 -5.98
N PHE A 164 6.47 -4.36 -7.31
CA PHE A 164 7.56 -4.97 -8.06
C PHE A 164 8.37 -3.95 -8.87
N ALA A 165 9.70 -4.10 -8.82
CA ALA A 165 10.62 -3.41 -9.71
C ALA A 165 11.68 -4.41 -10.21
N ALA A 166 11.87 -4.45 -11.53
CA ALA A 166 12.91 -5.26 -12.16
C ALA A 166 14.26 -4.52 -12.20
N PRO A 167 15.40 -5.21 -11.97
CA PRO A 167 15.50 -6.60 -11.50
C PRO A 167 15.15 -6.72 -10.01
N GLU A 168 14.49 -7.81 -9.64
CA GLU A 168 14.16 -8.08 -8.23
C GLU A 168 15.40 -8.47 -7.42
N SER A 169 15.60 -7.86 -6.26
CA SER A 169 16.64 -8.27 -5.32
C SER A 169 16.23 -9.50 -4.50
N ALA A 170 17.21 -10.29 -4.03
CA ALA A 170 16.92 -11.40 -3.13
C ALA A 170 16.20 -10.96 -1.84
N SER A 171 16.44 -9.72 -1.38
CA SER A 171 15.76 -9.17 -0.21
C SER A 171 14.30 -8.86 -0.50
N ASP A 172 13.97 -8.30 -1.67
CA ASP A 172 12.60 -8.00 -2.07
C ASP A 172 11.82 -9.29 -2.30
N ARG A 173 12.46 -10.30 -2.91
CA ARG A 173 11.87 -11.63 -3.04
C ARG A 173 11.51 -12.24 -1.70
N LYS A 174 12.41 -12.14 -0.71
CA LYS A 174 12.14 -12.65 0.64
C LYS A 174 10.94 -11.94 1.28
N ARG A 175 10.79 -10.62 1.08
CA ARG A 175 9.67 -9.83 1.60
C ARG A 175 8.35 -10.22 0.93
N HIS A 176 8.34 -10.36 -0.39
CA HIS A 176 7.20 -10.88 -1.15
C HIS A 176 6.73 -12.24 -0.63
N MET A 177 7.65 -13.19 -0.47
CA MET A 177 7.32 -14.51 0.09
C MET A 177 6.79 -14.41 1.53
N SER A 178 7.40 -13.54 2.35
CA SER A 178 6.92 -13.30 3.71
C SER A 178 5.53 -12.68 3.75
N GLN A 179 5.15 -11.88 2.76
CA GLN A 179 3.81 -11.32 2.63
C GLN A 179 2.78 -12.43 2.35
N ILE A 180 3.10 -13.34 1.43
CA ILE A 180 2.27 -14.51 1.12
C ILE A 180 2.08 -15.39 2.35
N ASP A 181 3.18 -15.73 3.04
CA ASP A 181 3.16 -16.58 4.23
C ASP A 181 2.38 -15.92 5.39
N GLY A 182 2.57 -14.62 5.60
CA GLY A 182 1.86 -13.89 6.64
C GLY A 182 0.36 -13.75 6.38
N ALA A 183 -0.04 -13.53 5.12
CA ALA A 183 -1.46 -13.49 4.75
C ALA A 183 -2.13 -14.86 4.89
N ALA A 184 -1.42 -15.93 4.50
CA ALA A 184 -1.88 -17.31 4.69
C ALA A 184 -2.06 -17.65 6.18
N GLU A 185 -1.08 -17.29 7.01
CA GLU A 185 -1.13 -17.51 8.47
C GLU A 185 -2.31 -16.75 9.10
N ALA A 186 -2.51 -15.49 8.72
CA ALA A 186 -3.63 -14.69 9.22
C ALA A 186 -4.98 -15.35 8.89
N ALA A 187 -5.15 -15.83 7.65
CA ALA A 187 -6.34 -16.55 7.22
C ALA A 187 -6.54 -17.89 7.96
N LEU A 188 -5.47 -18.66 8.14
CA LEU A 188 -5.49 -19.93 8.86
C LEU A 188 -5.90 -19.75 10.33
N GLN A 189 -5.39 -18.70 10.99
CA GLN A 189 -5.73 -18.40 12.38
C GLN A 189 -7.14 -17.80 12.56
N ARG A 190 -7.72 -17.24 11.50
CA ARG A 190 -9.03 -16.57 11.51
C ARG A 190 -9.91 -17.06 10.36
N PRO A 191 -10.23 -18.37 10.33
CA PRO A 191 -10.92 -18.97 9.21
C PRO A 191 -12.30 -18.33 9.01
N GLY A 192 -12.59 -17.92 7.78
CA GLY A 192 -13.84 -17.25 7.41
C GLY A 192 -13.97 -15.80 7.90
N ARG A 193 -12.95 -15.25 8.58
CA ARG A 193 -12.88 -13.84 9.01
C ARG A 193 -11.83 -13.07 8.21
N ILE A 194 -10.82 -13.73 7.69
CA ILE A 194 -9.80 -13.16 6.80
C ILE A 194 -9.80 -13.96 5.50
N LEU A 195 -10.01 -13.26 4.39
CA LEU A 195 -10.08 -13.80 3.04
C LEU A 195 -8.92 -13.22 2.21
N PRO A 196 -7.79 -13.93 2.07
CA PRO A 196 -6.62 -13.38 1.41
C PRO A 196 -6.75 -13.44 -0.11
N PHE A 197 -6.46 -12.32 -0.76
CA PHE A 197 -6.38 -12.16 -2.21
C PHE A 197 -4.93 -11.97 -2.62
N PHE A 198 -4.51 -12.74 -3.63
CA PHE A 198 -3.12 -12.79 -4.06
C PHE A 198 -2.85 -11.67 -5.06
N GLY A 199 -1.85 -10.83 -4.76
CA GLY A 199 -1.42 -9.75 -5.64
C GLY A 199 -0.60 -10.31 -6.80
N VAL A 200 -0.94 -9.95 -8.04
CA VAL A 200 -0.23 -10.44 -9.23
C VAL A 200 0.37 -9.29 -10.01
N HIS A 201 1.69 -9.18 -9.99
CA HIS A 201 2.43 -8.37 -10.94
C HIS A 201 2.95 -9.24 -12.11
N PRO A 202 2.50 -9.03 -13.36
CA PRO A 202 2.80 -9.94 -14.48
C PRO A 202 4.28 -10.01 -14.86
N GLU A 203 5.06 -8.96 -14.55
CA GLU A 203 6.52 -8.95 -14.79
C GLU A 203 7.31 -9.77 -13.75
N ARG A 204 6.68 -10.18 -12.64
CA ARG A 204 7.34 -10.99 -11.61
C ARG A 204 7.55 -12.42 -12.13
N PRO A 205 8.79 -12.94 -12.15
CA PRO A 205 9.03 -14.31 -12.60
C PRO A 205 8.33 -15.33 -11.69
N GLY A 206 7.52 -16.20 -12.29
CA GLY A 206 6.81 -17.27 -11.59
C GLY A 206 5.48 -16.87 -10.95
N HIS A 207 4.96 -15.66 -11.20
CA HIS A 207 3.70 -15.17 -10.61
C HIS A 207 2.51 -16.14 -10.74
N LEU A 208 2.36 -16.82 -11.88
CA LEU A 208 1.28 -17.81 -12.06
C LEU A 208 1.43 -19.01 -11.13
N GLU A 209 2.64 -19.57 -11.01
CA GLU A 209 2.83 -20.75 -10.17
C GLU A 209 2.80 -20.41 -8.68
N GLU A 210 3.20 -19.19 -8.33
CA GLU A 210 3.02 -18.64 -7.00
C GLU A 210 1.53 -18.48 -6.66
N LEU A 211 0.72 -17.96 -7.59
CA LEU A 211 -0.74 -17.87 -7.45
C LEU A 211 -1.37 -19.26 -7.26
N LYS A 212 -1.03 -20.23 -8.12
CA LYS A 212 -1.55 -21.60 -8.00
C LYS A 212 -1.26 -22.19 -6.62
N ASN A 213 0.01 -22.11 -6.20
CA ASN A 213 0.40 -22.60 -4.89
C ASN A 213 -0.30 -21.85 -3.74
N ALA A 214 -0.54 -20.55 -3.88
CA ALA A 214 -1.25 -19.77 -2.87
C ALA A 214 -2.72 -20.22 -2.72
N VAL A 215 -3.39 -20.49 -3.83
CA VAL A 215 -4.78 -20.97 -3.86
C VAL A 215 -4.86 -22.42 -3.34
N GLU A 216 -4.07 -23.31 -3.94
CA GLU A 216 -4.13 -24.75 -3.68
C GLU A 216 -3.64 -25.12 -2.27
N ASN A 217 -2.62 -24.42 -1.76
CA ASN A 217 -1.90 -24.85 -0.56
C ASN A 217 -1.91 -23.81 0.58
N LYS A 218 -2.35 -22.57 0.35
CA LYS A 218 -2.30 -21.49 1.35
C LYS A 218 -3.62 -20.79 1.64
N GLY A 219 -4.72 -21.24 1.02
CA GLY A 219 -6.07 -20.75 1.33
C GLY A 219 -6.38 -19.36 0.79
N PHE A 220 -5.66 -18.92 -0.25
CA PHE A 220 -6.04 -17.72 -1.00
C PHE A 220 -7.33 -17.97 -1.79
N VAL A 221 -8.22 -16.98 -1.76
CA VAL A 221 -9.60 -17.10 -2.29
C VAL A 221 -9.88 -16.16 -3.45
N GLY A 222 -8.85 -15.52 -4.01
CA GLY A 222 -9.00 -14.63 -5.15
C GLY A 222 -7.70 -13.95 -5.57
N VAL A 223 -7.80 -13.16 -6.64
CA VAL A 223 -6.69 -12.43 -7.26
C VAL A 223 -6.93 -10.93 -7.08
N LYS A 224 -5.87 -10.19 -6.73
CA LYS A 224 -5.86 -8.73 -6.62
C LYS A 224 -4.91 -8.16 -7.67
N LEU A 225 -5.41 -7.18 -8.42
CA LEU A 225 -4.65 -6.41 -9.40
C LEU A 225 -4.63 -4.93 -8.99
N ASP A 226 -3.44 -4.35 -9.01
CA ASP A 226 -3.13 -2.96 -8.72
C ASP A 226 -2.56 -2.29 -9.97
N LEU A 227 -3.47 -1.94 -10.89
CA LEU A 227 -3.15 -1.23 -12.14
C LEU A 227 -2.28 0.02 -11.93
N SER A 228 -2.48 0.71 -10.81
CA SER A 228 -1.72 1.89 -10.44
C SER A 228 -0.26 1.60 -10.13
N LEU A 229 0.10 0.35 -9.81
CA LEU A 229 1.47 -0.09 -9.52
C LEU A 229 2.21 -0.66 -10.75
N GLY A 230 1.51 -0.78 -11.89
CA GLY A 230 2.09 -1.17 -13.17
C GLY A 230 1.59 -2.49 -13.72
N ASP A 231 0.57 -3.08 -13.11
CA ASP A 231 -0.03 -4.32 -13.59
C ASP A 231 -0.61 -4.13 -14.99
N SER A 232 0.01 -4.77 -15.98
CA SER A 232 -0.54 -4.84 -17.33
C SER A 232 -1.67 -5.83 -17.38
N VAL A 233 -2.91 -5.38 -17.56
CA VAL A 233 -4.09 -6.28 -17.64
C VAL A 233 -4.29 -6.98 -18.97
N ASP A 234 -3.61 -6.53 -20.03
CA ASP A 234 -3.79 -7.04 -21.40
C ASP A 234 -2.59 -7.88 -21.89
N SER A 235 -1.66 -8.24 -20.99
CA SER A 235 -0.48 -9.04 -21.35
C SER A 235 -0.82 -10.52 -21.54
N GLU A 236 0.06 -11.23 -22.24
CA GLU A 236 -0.07 -12.69 -22.41
C GLU A 236 0.09 -13.41 -21.07
N GLU A 237 0.95 -12.90 -20.20
CA GLU A 237 1.15 -13.38 -18.84
C GLU A 237 -0.15 -13.28 -18.01
N MET A 238 -0.86 -12.15 -18.11
CA MET A 238 -2.15 -12.00 -17.44
C MET A 238 -3.25 -12.87 -18.04
N ARG A 239 -3.20 -13.18 -19.34
CA ARG A 239 -4.16 -14.11 -19.96
C ARG A 239 -4.13 -15.47 -19.27
N LEU A 240 -2.94 -15.96 -18.91
CA LEU A 240 -2.80 -17.22 -18.18
C LEU A 240 -3.40 -17.15 -16.76
N VAL A 241 -3.26 -16.00 -16.10
CA VAL A 241 -3.86 -15.75 -14.78
C VAL A 241 -5.38 -15.73 -14.87
N TYR A 242 -5.95 -15.11 -15.90
CA TYR A 242 -7.41 -15.12 -16.11
C TYR A 242 -7.94 -16.51 -16.48
N GLU A 243 -7.23 -17.25 -17.32
CA GLU A 243 -7.59 -18.63 -17.67
C GLU A 243 -7.66 -19.50 -16.41
N TYR A 244 -6.62 -19.46 -15.58
CA TYR A 244 -6.60 -20.16 -14.29
C TYR A 244 -7.72 -19.68 -13.36
N SER A 245 -7.97 -18.37 -13.29
CA SER A 245 -9.03 -17.81 -12.45
C SER A 245 -10.43 -18.26 -12.89
N ILE A 246 -10.66 -18.43 -14.20
CA ILE A 246 -11.92 -18.97 -14.73
C ILE A 246 -12.04 -20.47 -14.41
N GLU A 247 -10.95 -21.23 -14.57
CA GLU A 247 -10.93 -22.68 -14.31
C GLU A 247 -11.23 -23.00 -12.84
N GLU A 248 -10.68 -22.21 -11.91
CA GLU A 248 -10.81 -22.40 -10.46
C GLU A 248 -11.91 -21.54 -9.80
N ASP A 249 -12.74 -20.85 -10.59
CA ASP A 249 -13.80 -19.95 -10.11
C ASP A 249 -13.30 -18.87 -9.11
N LEU A 250 -12.11 -18.33 -9.37
CA LEU A 250 -11.47 -17.31 -8.53
C LEU A 250 -11.96 -15.91 -8.89
N PRO A 251 -12.46 -15.12 -7.91
CA PRO A 251 -12.76 -13.72 -8.14
C PRO A 251 -11.48 -12.91 -8.37
N VAL A 252 -11.54 -12.00 -9.35
CA VAL A 252 -10.49 -11.02 -9.62
C VAL A 252 -10.97 -9.64 -9.16
N LEU A 253 -10.24 -9.03 -8.22
CA LEU A 253 -10.45 -7.67 -7.74
C LEU A 253 -9.45 -6.73 -8.38
N LEU A 254 -9.94 -5.66 -8.99
CA LEU A 254 -9.13 -4.61 -9.59
C LEU A 254 -9.18 -3.36 -8.72
N HIS A 255 -8.03 -2.71 -8.51
CA HIS A 255 -7.99 -1.38 -7.91
C HIS A 255 -8.69 -0.35 -8.79
N CYS A 256 -9.68 0.34 -8.23
CA CYS A 256 -10.44 1.38 -8.90
C CYS A 256 -10.26 2.70 -8.16
N GLY A 257 -9.99 3.77 -8.92
CA GLY A 257 -9.92 5.13 -8.41
C GLY A 257 -8.52 5.74 -8.42
N HIS A 258 -8.50 7.07 -8.28
CA HIS A 258 -7.29 7.89 -8.32
C HIS A 258 -6.60 8.02 -6.93
N GLY A 259 -7.15 7.33 -5.93
CA GLY A 259 -6.61 7.27 -4.57
C GLY A 259 -5.65 6.09 -4.39
N GLY A 260 -4.84 6.15 -3.33
CA GLY A 260 -3.89 5.09 -2.98
C GLY A 260 -2.53 5.22 -3.68
N PHE A 261 -1.75 4.13 -3.61
CA PHE A 261 -0.38 4.06 -4.13
C PHE A 261 -0.36 3.92 -5.66
N TYR A 262 0.55 4.65 -6.30
CA TYR A 262 0.76 4.55 -7.74
C TYR A 262 2.21 4.76 -8.13
N ARG A 263 2.62 4.16 -9.25
CA ARG A 263 3.99 4.24 -9.77
C ARG A 263 4.20 5.48 -10.64
N SER A 264 3.18 5.89 -11.40
CA SER A 264 3.16 7.11 -12.22
C SER A 264 1.74 7.61 -12.44
N GLU A 265 1.58 8.90 -12.77
CA GLU A 265 0.27 9.53 -13.03
C GLU A 265 -0.51 8.83 -14.16
N ASP A 266 0.19 8.41 -15.21
CA ASP A 266 -0.41 7.69 -16.35
C ASP A 266 -1.03 6.35 -15.91
N GLN A 267 -0.45 5.68 -14.92
CA GLN A 267 -0.96 4.40 -14.42
C GLN A 267 -2.19 4.58 -13.51
N VAL A 268 -2.30 5.72 -12.82
CA VAL A 268 -3.52 6.05 -12.05
C VAL A 268 -4.74 6.10 -12.96
N GLN A 269 -4.58 6.59 -14.20
CA GLN A 269 -5.68 6.63 -15.17
C GLN A 269 -6.20 5.24 -15.56
N LEU A 270 -5.38 4.19 -15.41
CA LEU A 270 -5.81 2.81 -15.66
C LEU A 270 -6.83 2.32 -14.64
N CYS A 271 -6.85 2.91 -13.44
CA CYS A 271 -7.82 2.61 -12.39
C CYS A 271 -9.19 3.25 -12.63
N ASP A 272 -9.39 4.00 -13.71
CA ASP A 272 -10.72 4.50 -14.11
C ASP A 272 -11.44 3.45 -14.97
N PRO A 273 -12.57 2.86 -14.50
CA PRO A 273 -13.33 1.89 -15.29
C PRO A 273 -13.78 2.40 -16.66
N ALA A 274 -13.90 3.72 -16.85
CA ALA A 274 -14.21 4.32 -18.15
C ALA A 274 -13.15 4.00 -19.22
N GLN A 275 -11.90 3.74 -18.83
CA GLN A 275 -10.81 3.41 -19.74
C GLN A 275 -10.85 1.94 -20.21
N TRP A 276 -11.51 1.05 -19.47
CA TRP A 276 -11.50 -0.39 -19.75
C TRP A 276 -12.29 -0.75 -21.01
N THR A 277 -13.36 0.00 -21.31
CA THR A 277 -14.16 -0.18 -22.53
C THR A 277 -13.44 0.20 -23.82
N ARG A 278 -12.40 1.05 -23.75
CA ARG A 278 -11.67 1.53 -24.94
C ARG A 278 -10.60 0.54 -25.42
N ARG A 279 -10.12 -0.35 -24.55
CA ARG A 279 -9.02 -1.29 -24.86
C ARG A 279 -9.49 -2.58 -25.54
N THR A 280 -10.76 -2.95 -25.40
CA THR A 280 -11.34 -4.15 -26.02
C THR A 280 -11.61 -4.02 -27.54
N CYS A 281 -11.34 -2.87 -28.17
CA CYS A 281 -11.69 -2.64 -29.59
C CYS A 281 -10.52 -2.43 -30.57
N SER A 282 -9.25 -2.54 -30.16
CA SER A 282 -8.13 -2.48 -31.12
C SER A 282 -7.60 -3.87 -31.51
N ARG A 283 -8.47 -4.73 -32.04
CA ARG A 283 -8.05 -5.87 -32.87
C ARG A 283 -8.44 -5.61 -34.33
N SER A 284 -7.44 -5.21 -35.11
CA SER A 284 -7.27 -5.46 -36.55
C SER A 284 -8.54 -5.48 -37.42
N ALA A 285 -8.94 -4.32 -37.94
CA ALA A 285 -9.63 -4.27 -39.23
C ALA A 285 -8.58 -4.38 -40.36
N GLN A 286 -7.94 -5.54 -40.51
CA GLN A 286 -7.41 -5.93 -41.82
C GLN A 286 -8.56 -6.54 -42.59
N THR A 287 -9.21 -5.70 -43.39
CA THR A 287 -10.21 -6.12 -44.37
C THR A 287 -9.53 -6.99 -45.43
N SER A 288 -9.66 -8.31 -45.28
CA SER A 288 -9.49 -9.24 -46.40
C SER A 288 -10.77 -9.16 -47.23
N SER A 289 -10.63 -8.61 -48.44
CA SER A 289 -11.66 -8.61 -49.46
C SER A 289 -11.93 -10.05 -49.89
N MET A 290 -13.07 -10.60 -49.48
CA MET A 290 -13.69 -11.70 -50.21
C MET A 290 -15.11 -11.32 -50.58
N SER A 291 -15.31 -11.23 -51.88
CA SER A 291 -16.55 -10.99 -52.60
C SER A 291 -17.64 -11.98 -52.19
N ARG A 292 -18.80 -11.44 -51.81
CA ARG A 292 -20.05 -12.21 -51.68
C ARG A 292 -20.53 -12.68 -53.05
N PRO A 293 -21.00 -13.93 -53.20
CA PRO A 293 -22.00 -14.25 -54.19
C PRO A 293 -23.40 -13.95 -53.63
N SER A 294 -24.14 -13.19 -54.42
CA SER A 294 -25.56 -12.92 -54.31
C SER A 294 -26.39 -14.16 -54.67
N SER A 295 -27.43 -14.47 -53.88
CA SER A 295 -28.83 -14.74 -54.31
C SER A 295 -29.62 -15.35 -53.14
N ARG A 296 -30.58 -14.61 -52.60
CA ARG A 296 -32.05 -14.68 -52.81
C ARG A 296 -32.74 -15.86 -52.11
N ILE A 297 -33.44 -15.50 -51.02
CA ILE A 297 -34.87 -15.73 -50.75
C ILE A 297 -35.40 -17.12 -51.16
N VAL A 298 -35.65 -17.99 -50.16
CA VAL A 298 -37.00 -18.28 -49.60
C VAL A 298 -36.84 -18.45 -48.09
#